data_AF-A0A843KPM4-F1
#
_entry.id   AF-A0A843KPM4-F1
#
_cell.length_a   1.000
_cell.length_b   1.000
_cell.length_c   1.000
_cell.angle_alpha   90.00
_cell.angle_beta   90.00
_cell.angle_gamma   90.00
#
_symmetry.space_group_name_H-M   'P 1'
#
loop_
_entity.id
_entity.type
_entity.pdbx_description
1 polymer ?
#
loop_
_entity_poly.entity_id
_entity_poly.type
_entity_poly.pdbx_seq_one_letter_code
_entity_poly.pdbx_strand_id
1 'polypeptide(L)'
;MLTVWIGDTIDQDDRAFTHMKAAEAACRYPENDDILTCRAIWEAIKTDVLPVWIPFARRIQSSATQNRRNPAMLFDLIKCHARLFSLQRDRDADGGVIAREEDFVAAAKLFSALSGTAGSRESVEV
;
A
#
# COMPACT_ATOMS: atom_id res chain seq x y z
N MET A 1 18.29 -5.71 1.65
CA MET A 1 17.63 -6.11 0.39
C MET A 1 16.14 -6.26 0.69
N LEU A 2 15.25 -5.67 -0.11
CA LEU A 2 13.81 -5.58 0.17
C LEU A 2 13.04 -6.21 -1.00
N THR A 3 12.49 -7.41 -0.80
CA THR A 3 11.90 -8.25 -1.86
C THR A 3 10.46 -8.62 -1.50
N VAL A 4 9.54 -8.58 -2.48
CA VAL A 4 8.13 -8.97 -2.32
C VAL A 4 7.73 -10.00 -3.40
N TRP A 5 6.97 -11.02 -3.00
CA TRP A 5 6.45 -12.08 -3.85
C TRP A 5 4.97 -11.86 -4.16
N ILE A 6 4.54 -12.19 -5.38
CA ILE A 6 3.19 -11.88 -5.88
C ILE A 6 2.64 -13.10 -6.63
N GLY A 7 1.40 -13.48 -6.34
CA GLY A 7 0.61 -14.38 -7.17
C GLY A 7 -0.36 -13.58 -8.04
N ASP A 8 -0.35 -13.81 -9.35
CA ASP A 8 -1.32 -13.26 -10.31
C ASP A 8 -2.35 -14.38 -10.68
N THR A 9 -3.06 -14.92 -9.69
CA THR A 9 -3.94 -16.09 -9.89
C THR A 9 -5.38 -15.67 -10.22
N ILE A 10 -6.03 -16.34 -11.17
CA ILE A 10 -7.44 -16.14 -11.57
C ILE A 10 -8.42 -16.19 -10.37
N ASP A 11 -8.14 -17.04 -9.37
CA ASP A 11 -8.93 -17.13 -8.13
C ASP A 11 -8.96 -15.81 -7.33
N GLN A 12 -7.89 -15.02 -7.38
CA GLN A 12 -7.83 -13.72 -6.70
C GLN A 12 -8.75 -12.70 -7.37
N ASP A 13 -8.79 -12.67 -8.72
CA ASP A 13 -9.65 -11.78 -9.49
C ASP A 13 -11.13 -12.10 -9.26
N ASP A 14 -11.51 -13.37 -9.25
CA ASP A 14 -12.90 -13.81 -9.01
C ASP A 14 -13.37 -13.47 -7.59
N ARG A 15 -12.49 -13.57 -6.59
CA ARG A 15 -12.77 -13.18 -5.20
C ARG A 15 -12.97 -11.67 -5.07
N ALA A 16 -12.10 -10.87 -5.68
CA ALA A 16 -12.24 -9.41 -5.69
C ALA A 16 -13.56 -8.99 -6.34
N PHE A 17 -13.90 -9.57 -7.50
CA PHE A 17 -15.14 -9.27 -8.21
C PHE A 17 -16.40 -9.67 -7.41
N THR A 18 -16.36 -10.80 -6.73
CA THR A 18 -17.48 -11.25 -5.86
C THR A 18 -17.66 -10.33 -4.65
N HIS A 19 -16.56 -9.91 -4.02
CA HIS A 19 -16.61 -8.97 -2.91
C HIS A 19 -17.18 -7.60 -3.33
N MET A 20 -16.75 -7.06 -4.47
CA MET A 20 -17.28 -5.79 -5.01
C MET A 20 -18.80 -5.86 -5.23
N LYS A 21 -19.32 -6.94 -5.83
CA LYS A 21 -20.77 -7.12 -6.03
C LYS A 21 -21.54 -7.14 -4.70
N ALA A 22 -20.99 -7.79 -3.67
CA ALA A 22 -21.61 -7.85 -2.35
C ALA A 22 -21.60 -6.48 -1.64
N ALA A 23 -20.52 -5.72 -1.79
CA ALA A 23 -20.42 -4.36 -1.24
C ALA A 23 -21.43 -3.40 -1.90
N GLU A 24 -21.55 -3.41 -3.23
CA GLU A 24 -22.54 -2.58 -3.96
C GLU A 24 -23.99 -2.95 -3.63
N ALA A 25 -24.25 -4.24 -3.34
CA ALA A 25 -25.57 -4.69 -2.92
C ALA A 25 -25.93 -4.30 -1.47
N ALA A 26 -24.96 -3.89 -0.66
CA ALA A 26 -25.18 -3.48 0.73
C ALA A 26 -25.64 -2.01 0.80
N CYS A 27 -26.93 -1.78 1.07
CA CYS A 27 -27.55 -0.45 1.06
C CYS A 27 -27.12 0.49 2.21
N ARG A 28 -26.27 0.06 3.16
CA ARG A 28 -25.84 0.87 4.31
C ARG A 28 -24.41 0.58 4.73
N TYR A 29 -23.59 1.61 4.80
CA TYR A 29 -22.36 1.62 5.58
C TYR A 29 -22.74 1.87 7.04
N PRO A 30 -22.40 0.98 7.99
CA PRO A 30 -22.65 1.25 9.41
C PRO A 30 -21.88 2.49 9.83
N GLU A 31 -22.53 3.45 10.49
CA GLU A 31 -21.84 4.63 11.03
C GLU A 31 -21.06 4.17 12.28
N ASN A 32 -19.74 4.02 12.13
CA ASN A 32 -18.80 3.59 13.16
C ASN A 32 -17.85 4.76 13.46
N ASP A 33 -17.50 4.98 14.73
CA ASP A 33 -16.52 5.98 15.17
C ASP A 33 -15.18 5.86 14.41
N ASP A 34 -14.78 4.65 14.01
CA ASP A 34 -13.60 4.43 13.15
C ASP A 34 -13.75 5.11 11.78
N ILE A 35 -14.95 5.09 11.20
CA ILE A 35 -15.22 5.73 9.90
C ILE A 35 -15.17 7.26 10.05
N LEU A 36 -15.70 7.79 11.16
CA LEU A 36 -15.60 9.22 11.46
C LEU A 36 -14.14 9.64 11.65
N THR A 37 -13.35 8.83 12.34
CA THR A 37 -11.91 9.04 12.53
C THR A 37 -11.15 9.02 11.20
N CYS A 38 -11.39 8.01 10.36
CA CYS A 38 -10.81 7.92 9.02
C CYS A 38 -11.18 9.13 8.15
N ARG A 39 -12.43 9.62 8.25
CA ARG A 39 -12.87 10.83 7.54
C ARG A 39 -12.11 12.06 8.02
N ALA A 40 -11.95 12.25 9.32
CA ALA A 40 -11.18 13.37 9.86
C ALA A 40 -9.70 13.35 9.40
N ILE A 41 -9.07 12.17 9.41
CA ILE A 41 -7.71 11.98 8.87
C ILE A 41 -7.66 12.33 7.38
N TRP A 42 -8.66 11.87 6.61
CA TRP A 42 -8.74 12.15 5.18
C TRP A 42 -8.87 13.65 4.87
N GLU A 43 -9.70 14.38 5.63
CA GLU A 43 -9.84 15.83 5.51
C GLU A 43 -8.51 16.56 5.75
N ALA A 44 -7.74 16.12 6.76
CA ALA A 44 -6.41 16.68 7.02
C ALA A 44 -5.44 16.42 5.86
N ILE A 45 -5.44 15.20 5.31
CA ILE A 45 -4.49 14.80 4.26
C ILE A 45 -4.78 15.46 2.92
N LYS A 46 -6.06 15.59 2.54
CA LYS A 46 -6.46 16.14 1.24
C LYS A 46 -6.23 17.65 1.10
N THR A 47 -5.96 18.35 2.22
CA THR A 47 -5.76 19.80 2.24
C THR A 47 -4.57 20.22 1.38
N ASP A 48 -3.49 19.43 1.42
CA ASP A 48 -2.29 19.70 0.64
C ASP A 48 -1.99 18.55 -0.33
N VAL A 49 -1.54 18.87 -1.54
CA VAL A 49 -1.00 17.87 -2.48
C VAL A 49 0.52 17.85 -2.31
N LEU A 50 1.00 17.04 -1.36
CA LEU A 50 2.43 16.93 -1.08
C LEU A 50 3.02 15.79 -1.93
N PRO A 51 3.98 16.07 -2.82
CA PRO A 51 4.67 15.02 -3.56
C PRO A 51 5.47 14.15 -2.58
N VAL A 52 5.65 12.87 -2.92
CA VAL A 52 6.45 11.94 -2.12
C VAL A 52 7.66 11.49 -2.93
N TRP A 53 8.84 11.68 -2.35
CA TRP A 53 10.11 11.20 -2.89
C TRP A 53 10.52 9.91 -2.19
N ILE A 54 11.03 8.94 -2.96
CA ILE A 54 11.45 7.62 -2.46
C ILE A 54 12.96 7.47 -2.74
N PRO A 55 13.85 7.87 -1.80
CA PRO A 55 15.30 7.85 -2.01
C PRO A 55 15.85 6.47 -2.35
N PHE A 56 15.23 5.43 -1.80
CA PHE A 56 15.66 4.05 -1.93
C PHE A 56 14.97 3.29 -3.07
N ALA A 57 14.20 3.95 -3.95
CA ALA A 57 13.44 3.29 -5.01
C ALA A 57 14.32 2.36 -5.88
N ARG A 58 15.55 2.80 -6.20
CA ARG A 58 16.52 2.03 -6.98
C ARG A 58 17.01 0.73 -6.31
N ARG A 59 16.83 0.60 -4.99
CA ARG A 59 17.21 -0.59 -4.20
C ARG A 59 16.10 -1.64 -4.15
N ILE A 60 14.88 -1.31 -4.58
CA ILE A 60 13.73 -2.22 -4.58
C ILE A 60 13.82 -3.13 -5.81
N GLN A 61 13.75 -4.44 -5.58
CA GLN A 61 13.73 -5.45 -6.63
C GLN A 61 12.38 -6.16 -6.64
N SER A 62 11.85 -6.42 -7.83
CA SER A 62 10.62 -7.19 -8.04
C SER A 62 10.92 -8.41 -8.89
N SER A 63 10.52 -9.60 -8.42
CA SER A 63 10.66 -10.87 -9.15
C SER A 63 9.55 -11.10 -10.19
N ALA A 64 8.49 -10.29 -10.18
CA ALA A 64 7.32 -10.44 -11.05
C ALA A 64 7.16 -9.25 -12.01
N THR A 65 8.13 -9.06 -12.92
CA THR A 65 8.07 -7.98 -13.94
C THR A 65 7.05 -8.25 -15.06
N GLN A 66 6.42 -9.44 -15.09
CA GLN A 66 5.46 -9.80 -16.13
C GLN A 66 4.15 -9.00 -16.05
N ASN A 67 3.73 -8.57 -14.85
CA ASN A 67 2.57 -7.71 -14.66
C ASN A 67 3.01 -6.32 -14.19
N ARG A 68 3.11 -5.36 -15.12
CA ARG A 68 3.57 -3.98 -14.83
C ARG A 68 2.69 -3.23 -13.81
N ARG A 69 1.47 -3.70 -13.51
CA ARG A 69 0.60 -3.14 -12.46
C ARG A 69 1.15 -3.35 -11.05
N ASN A 70 1.85 -4.46 -10.84
CA ASN A 70 2.35 -4.87 -9.54
C ASN A 70 3.42 -3.92 -8.96
N PRO A 71 4.50 -3.56 -9.71
CA PRO A 71 5.46 -2.58 -9.20
C PRO A 71 4.85 -1.18 -9.03
N ALA A 72 3.94 -0.76 -9.93
CA ALA A 72 3.27 0.54 -9.79
C ALA A 72 2.45 0.64 -8.51
N MET A 73 1.62 -0.37 -8.22
CA MET A 73 0.81 -0.45 -7.01
C MET A 73 1.68 -0.46 -5.74
N LEU A 74 2.81 -1.17 -5.74
CA LEU A 74 3.75 -1.14 -4.60
C LEU A 74 4.29 0.26 -4.35
N PHE A 75 4.75 0.97 -5.39
CA PHE A 75 5.24 2.34 -5.24
C PHE A 75 4.14 3.28 -4.74
N ASP A 76 2.91 3.12 -5.21
CA ASP A 76 1.79 3.92 -4.74
C ASP A 76 1.46 3.64 -3.27
N LEU A 77 1.52 2.39 -2.82
CA LEU A 77 1.36 2.05 -1.40
C LEU A 77 2.45 2.67 -0.51
N ILE A 78 3.70 2.69 -0.97
CA ILE A 78 4.80 3.38 -0.25
C ILE A 78 4.48 4.88 -0.13
N LYS A 79 4.06 5.52 -1.23
CA LYS A 79 3.71 6.95 -1.23
C LYS A 79 2.53 7.23 -0.32
N CYS A 80 1.48 6.42 -0.39
CA CYS A 80 0.31 6.55 0.47
C CYS A 80 0.68 6.45 1.95
N HIS A 81 1.48 5.46 2.33
CA HIS A 81 1.94 5.33 3.71
C HIS A 81 2.75 6.55 4.16
N ALA A 82 3.75 6.96 3.37
CA ALA A 82 4.53 8.15 3.70
C ALA A 82 3.66 9.42 3.79
N ARG A 83 2.61 9.54 2.95
CA ARG A 83 1.68 10.67 2.97
C ARG A 83 0.79 10.68 4.21
N LEU A 84 0.27 9.52 4.62
CA LEU A 84 -0.50 9.37 5.88
C LEU A 84 0.33 9.83 7.07
N PHE A 85 1.63 9.52 7.09
CA PHE A 85 2.57 9.88 8.15
C PHE A 85 3.36 11.17 7.86
N SER A 86 2.85 12.04 6.98
CA SER A 86 3.59 13.22 6.51
C SER A 86 3.93 14.26 7.57
N LEU A 87 3.28 14.21 8.75
CA LEU A 87 3.61 15.03 9.92
C LEU A 87 4.78 14.45 10.74
N GLN A 88 5.12 13.17 10.53
CA GLN A 88 6.22 12.45 11.17
C GLN A 88 7.40 12.18 10.21
N ARG A 89 7.42 12.86 9.06
CA ARG A 89 8.42 12.68 8.00
C ARG A 89 9.17 13.96 7.72
N ASP A 90 10.44 13.77 7.36
CA ASP A 90 11.27 14.86 6.87
C ASP A 90 10.75 15.34 5.50
N ARG A 91 11.03 16.61 5.21
CA ARG A 91 10.71 17.25 3.95
C ARG A 91 11.97 17.54 3.15
N ASP A 92 11.86 17.46 1.84
CA ASP A 92 12.90 17.97 0.95
C ASP A 92 12.85 19.51 0.86
N ALA A 93 13.76 20.09 0.08
CA ALA A 93 13.86 21.53 -0.13
C ALA A 93 12.61 22.14 -0.79
N ASP A 94 11.84 21.33 -1.51
CA ASP A 94 10.62 21.72 -2.23
C ASP A 94 9.34 21.42 -1.40
N GLY A 95 9.49 20.95 -0.15
CA GLY A 95 8.38 20.61 0.75
C GLY A 95 7.79 19.21 0.55
N GLY A 96 8.35 18.41 -0.35
CA GLY A 96 7.97 17.03 -0.62
C GLY A 96 8.28 16.11 0.57
N VAL A 97 7.43 15.11 0.80
CA VAL A 97 7.63 14.12 1.86
C VAL A 97 8.74 13.15 1.45
N ILE A 98 9.72 12.93 2.32
CA ILE A 98 10.77 11.94 2.10
C ILE A 98 10.34 10.60 2.72
N ALA A 99 10.12 9.59 1.88
CA ALA A 99 9.80 8.25 2.35
C ALA A 99 11.00 7.58 3.02
N ARG A 100 10.73 6.75 4.05
CA ARG A 100 11.71 5.96 4.80
C ARG A 100 11.49 4.47 4.55
N GLU A 101 12.46 3.63 4.94
CA GLU A 101 12.35 2.17 4.76
C GLU A 101 11.15 1.56 5.51
N GLU A 102 10.69 2.19 6.60
CA GLU A 102 9.47 1.79 7.31
C GLU A 102 8.21 1.89 6.44
N ASP A 103 8.14 2.87 5.52
CA ASP A 103 7.03 3.02 4.58
C ASP A 103 7.01 1.86 3.58
N PHE A 104 8.19 1.36 3.19
CA PHE A 104 8.30 0.14 2.40
C PHE A 104 7.80 -1.08 3.17
N VAL A 105 8.22 -1.25 4.43
CA VAL A 105 7.83 -2.42 5.24
C VAL A 105 6.31 -2.47 5.42
N ALA A 106 5.68 -1.32 5.65
CA ALA A 106 4.22 -1.23 5.75
C ALA A 106 3.53 -1.51 4.40
N ALA A 107 4.02 -0.92 3.31
CA ALA A 107 3.50 -1.16 1.97
C ALA A 107 3.62 -2.63 1.56
N ALA A 108 4.76 -3.27 1.81
CA ALA A 108 4.99 -4.67 1.49
C ALA A 108 4.03 -5.60 2.27
N LYS A 109 3.76 -5.31 3.55
CA LYS A 109 2.76 -6.07 4.33
C LYS A 109 1.36 -6.00 3.71
N LEU A 110 0.90 -4.79 3.37
CA LEU A 110 -0.40 -4.59 2.72
C LEU A 110 -0.45 -5.26 1.35
N PHE A 111 0.60 -5.07 0.57
CA PHE A 111 0.72 -5.62 -0.77
C PHE A 111 0.72 -7.17 -0.79
N SER A 112 1.41 -7.81 0.17
CA SER A 112 1.35 -9.27 0.36
C SER A 112 -0.02 -9.75 0.83
N ALA A 113 -0.71 -8.98 1.68
CA ALA A 113 -2.08 -9.32 2.11
C ALA A 113 -3.08 -9.22 0.94
N LEU A 114 -2.92 -8.22 0.06
CA LEU A 114 -3.74 -8.02 -1.13
C LEU A 114 -3.50 -9.09 -2.20
N SER A 115 -2.25 -9.55 -2.35
CA SER A 115 -1.85 -10.57 -3.35
C SER A 115 -2.22 -12.00 -2.95
N GLY A 116 -2.96 -12.17 -1.85
CA GLY A 116 -3.26 -13.48 -1.27
C GLY A 116 -2.02 -14.15 -0.68
N THR A 117 -2.24 -15.08 0.25
CA THR A 117 -1.18 -15.91 0.84
C THR A 117 -0.54 -16.83 -0.21
N ALA A 118 0.35 -16.29 -1.04
CA ALA A 118 1.23 -17.03 -1.93
C ALA A 118 2.68 -16.68 -1.56
N GLY A 119 3.19 -17.39 -0.55
CA GLY A 119 4.57 -17.24 -0.10
C GLY A 119 4.73 -17.61 1.37
N SER A 120 4.74 -18.92 1.63
CA SER A 120 5.29 -19.52 2.82
C SER A 120 6.50 -18.74 3.35
N ARG A 121 6.46 -18.34 4.63
CA ARG A 121 7.68 -18.06 5.38
C ARG A 121 8.43 -19.38 5.51
N GLU A 122 9.44 -19.61 4.70
CA GLU A 122 10.50 -20.54 5.06
C GLU A 122 11.60 -19.76 5.76
N SER A 123 11.56 -19.82 7.09
CA SER A 123 12.70 -19.56 7.94
C SER A 123 13.81 -20.50 7.52
N VAL A 124 14.91 -19.98 6.98
CA VAL A 124 16.15 -20.75 6.88
C VAL A 124 16.84 -20.61 8.24
N GLU A 125 16.83 -21.70 9.00
CA GLU A 125 17.69 -21.91 10.15
C GLU A 125 19.16 -21.76 9.74
N VAL A 126 19.95 -21.11 10.61
CA VAL A 126 21.41 -21.26 10.66
C VAL A 126 21.72 -22.08 11.90
#